data_AF-A0A2T5DAG8-F1
#
_entry.id   AF-A0A2T5DAG8-F1
#
_cell.length_a   1.000
_cell.length_b   1.000
_cell.length_c   1.000
_cell.angle_alpha   90.00
_cell.angle_beta   90.00
_cell.angle_gamma   90.00
#
_symmetry.space_group_name_H-M   'P 1'
#
loop_
_entity.id
_entity.type
_entity.pdbx_description
1 polymer ?
#
loop_
_entity_poly.entity_id
_entity_poly.type
_entity_poly.pdbx_seq_one_letter_code
_entity_poly.pdbx_strand_id
1 'polypeptide(L)'
;MNIQKALIEITINGVVTCKQLADFYNAYHENKEFSDAVDFLSGSVLIDIAQLKEELYHSEDAPLLGAVEYMQKHYPSAISLIDLIPKEKRKFIH
;
A
#
# COMPACT_ATOMS: atom_id res chain seq x y z
N MET A 1 -8.78 -8.77 -14.58
CA MET A 1 -8.11 -7.48 -14.87
C MET A 1 -6.62 -7.73 -15.01
N ASN A 2 -5.95 -7.25 -16.06
CA ASN A 2 -4.50 -7.44 -16.19
C ASN A 2 -3.75 -6.46 -15.25
N ILE A 3 -2.52 -6.81 -14.88
CA ILE A 3 -1.72 -6.03 -13.93
C ILE A 3 -1.39 -4.63 -14.44
N GLN A 4 -1.15 -4.47 -15.74
CA GLN A 4 -0.85 -3.17 -16.35
C GLN A 4 -2.00 -2.18 -16.20
N LYS A 5 -3.25 -2.62 -16.42
CA LYS A 5 -4.42 -1.77 -16.22
C LYS A 5 -4.61 -1.42 -14.75
N ALA A 6 -4.46 -2.40 -13.85
CA ALA A 6 -4.55 -2.16 -12.42
C ALA A 6 -3.48 -1.17 -11.93
N LEU A 7 -2.26 -1.26 -12.48
CA LEU A 7 -1.15 -0.36 -12.18
C LEU A 7 -1.45 1.07 -12.63
N ILE A 8 -2.01 1.26 -13.82
CA ILE A 8 -2.42 2.60 -14.30
C ILE A 8 -3.52 3.17 -13.40
N GLU A 9 -4.52 2.35 -13.05
CA GLU A 9 -5.64 2.77 -12.21
C GLU A 9 -5.19 3.17 -10.80
N ILE A 10 -4.31 2.39 -10.18
CA ILE A 10 -3.82 2.68 -8.83
C ILE A 10 -2.88 3.89 -8.80
N THR A 11 -2.15 4.17 -9.89
CA THR A 11 -1.21 5.29 -9.97
C THR A 11 -1.80 6.59 -10.50
N ILE A 12 -3.04 6.59 -11.01
CA ILE A 12 -3.64 7.73 -11.73
C ILE A 12 -3.66 9.03 -10.91
N ASN A 13 -3.84 8.91 -9.59
CA ASN A 13 -3.89 10.05 -8.68
C ASN A 13 -2.53 10.35 -8.01
N GLY A 14 -1.51 9.53 -8.27
CA GLY A 14 -0.19 9.61 -7.62
C GLY A 14 -0.22 9.38 -6.09
N VAL A 15 -1.38 9.02 -5.54
CA VAL A 15 -1.61 8.79 -4.12
C VAL A 15 -2.37 7.48 -3.96
N VAL A 16 -1.87 6.63 -3.08
CA VAL A 16 -2.41 5.28 -2.85
C VAL A 16 -2.58 5.02 -1.37
N THR A 17 -3.67 4.35 -1.00
CA THR A 17 -3.90 3.98 0.39
C THR A 17 -3.33 2.59 0.71
N CYS A 18 -3.16 2.28 2.00
CA CYS A 18 -2.77 0.94 2.45
C CYS A 18 -3.72 -0.16 1.93
N LYS A 19 -5.02 0.12 1.84
CA LYS A 19 -5.99 -0.84 1.30
C LYS A 19 -5.75 -1.12 -0.17
N GLN A 20 -5.55 -0.09 -1.00
CA GLN A 20 -5.28 -0.26 -2.43
C GLN A 20 -3.98 -1.04 -2.67
N LEU A 21 -2.95 -0.79 -1.86
CA LEU A 21 -1.69 -1.55 -1.93
C LEU A 21 -1.90 -3.02 -1.53
N ALA A 22 -2.67 -3.29 -0.48
CA ALA A 22 -3.01 -4.66 -0.07
C ALA A 22 -3.79 -5.39 -1.17
N ASP A 23 -4.81 -4.75 -1.73
CA ASP A 23 -5.63 -5.30 -2.81
C ASP A 23 -4.77 -5.61 -4.05
N PHE A 24 -3.87 -4.70 -4.43
CA PHE A 24 -2.93 -4.90 -5.54
C PHE A 24 -2.00 -6.09 -5.27
N TYR A 25 -1.37 -6.16 -4.10
CA TYR A 25 -0.48 -7.26 -3.74
C TYR A 25 -1.22 -8.61 -3.78
N ASN A 26 -2.38 -8.70 -3.13
CA ASN A 26 -3.18 -9.92 -3.08
C ASN A 26 -3.57 -10.40 -4.48
N ALA A 27 -3.89 -9.48 -5.39
CA ALA A 27 -4.30 -9.82 -6.75
C ALA A 27 -3.12 -10.20 -7.67
N TYR A 28 -1.92 -9.69 -7.43
CA TYR A 28 -0.86 -9.70 -8.44
C TYR A 28 0.52 -10.19 -7.99
N HIS A 29 0.76 -10.51 -6.71
CA HIS A 29 2.10 -10.89 -6.24
C HIS A 29 2.70 -12.13 -6.93
N GLU A 30 1.87 -13.05 -7.45
CA GLU A 30 2.31 -14.22 -8.23
C GLU A 30 2.44 -13.94 -9.73
N ASN A 31 2.09 -12.73 -10.19
CA ASN A 31 2.16 -12.37 -11.60
C ASN A 31 3.62 -12.20 -12.04
N LYS A 32 3.97 -12.72 -13.22
CA LYS A 32 5.32 -12.59 -13.79
C LYS A 32 5.79 -11.13 -13.97
N GLU A 33 4.87 -10.19 -14.16
CA GLU A 33 5.15 -8.75 -14.35
C GLU A 33 5.11 -7.97 -13.03
N PHE A 34 4.96 -8.66 -11.89
CA PHE A 34 4.82 -8.02 -10.59
C PHE A 34 6.05 -7.20 -10.20
N SER A 35 7.26 -7.72 -10.45
CA SER A 35 8.50 -6.98 -10.17
C SER A 35 8.56 -5.64 -10.92
N ASP A 36 8.21 -5.65 -12.21
CA ASP A 36 8.18 -4.44 -13.03
C ASP A 36 7.15 -3.43 -12.51
N ALA A 37 6.00 -3.93 -12.03
CA ALA A 37 4.96 -3.10 -11.45
C ALA A 37 5.39 -2.47 -10.12
N VAL A 38 6.11 -3.20 -9.26
CA VAL A 38 6.68 -2.67 -8.01
C VAL A 38 7.71 -1.58 -8.31
N ASP A 39 8.59 -1.80 -9.29
CA ASP A 39 9.56 -0.80 -9.72
C ASP A 39 8.87 0.48 -10.20
N PHE A 40 7.80 0.36 -10.97
CA PHE A 40 7.00 1.51 -11.40
C PHE A 40 6.32 2.22 -10.23
N LEU A 41 5.67 1.49 -9.32
CA LEU A 41 5.02 2.05 -8.12
C LEU A 41 6.03 2.85 -7.29
N SER A 42 7.24 2.32 -7.10
CA SER A 42 8.28 2.97 -6.30
C SER A 42 8.61 4.40 -6.74
N GLY A 43 8.45 4.71 -8.03
CA GLY A 43 8.70 6.05 -8.58
C GLY A 43 7.47 6.94 -8.71
N SER A 44 6.27 6.37 -8.57
CA SER A 44 5.05 6.99 -9.11
C SER A 44 3.99 7.33 -8.07
N VAL A 45 4.10 6.83 -6.82
CA VAL A 45 3.04 7.00 -5.82
C VAL A 45 3.54 7.49 -4.45
N LEU A 46 2.67 8.22 -3.77
CA LEU A 46 2.74 8.56 -2.35
C LEU A 46 1.77 7.68 -1.58
N ILE A 47 2.21 7.13 -0.46
CA ILE A 47 1.38 6.27 0.40
C ILE A 47 0.64 7.16 1.39
N ASP A 48 -0.68 7.26 1.21
CA ASP A 48 -1.56 8.00 2.11
C ASP A 48 -1.96 7.15 3.31
N ILE A 49 -1.55 7.60 4.50
CA ILE A 49 -1.85 6.96 5.77
C ILE A 49 -3.06 7.57 6.48
N ALA A 50 -3.74 8.57 5.90
CA ALA A 50 -4.95 9.17 6.47
C ALA A 50 -6.05 8.12 6.64
N GLN A 51 -6.29 7.28 5.62
CA GLN A 51 -7.21 6.15 5.70
C GLN A 51 -6.92 5.28 6.94
N LEU A 52 -5.64 4.98 7.15
CA LEU A 52 -5.22 4.09 8.23
C LEU A 52 -5.37 4.73 9.62
N LYS A 53 -5.10 6.03 9.73
CA LYS A 53 -5.30 6.79 10.96
C LYS A 53 -6.78 6.89 11.33
N GLU A 54 -7.64 7.14 10.35
CA GLU A 54 -9.09 7.21 10.54
C GLU A 54 -9.63 5.85 10.99
N GLU A 55 -9.23 4.77 10.33
CA GLU A 55 -9.60 3.41 10.73
C GLU A 55 -9.11 3.06 12.14
N LEU A 56 -7.85 3.37 12.46
CA LEU A 56 -7.31 3.16 13.80
C LEU A 56 -8.11 3.94 14.84
N TYR A 57 -8.41 5.22 14.60
CA TYR A 57 -9.16 6.07 15.54
C TYR A 57 -10.55 5.51 15.86
N HIS A 58 -11.19 4.86 14.89
CA HIS A 58 -12.50 4.23 15.05
C HIS A 58 -12.46 2.75 15.48
N SER A 59 -11.26 2.16 15.61
CA SER A 59 -11.08 0.76 15.97
C SER A 59 -10.95 0.55 17.48
N GLU A 60 -11.33 -0.64 17.94
CA GLU A 60 -11.05 -1.11 19.31
C GLU A 60 -9.54 -1.19 19.60
N ASP A 61 -8.72 -1.20 18.55
CA ASP A 61 -7.26 -1.19 18.63
C ASP A 61 -6.67 0.19 18.96
N ALA A 62 -7.44 1.29 18.88
CA ALA A 62 -6.96 2.66 19.10
C ALA A 62 -6.16 2.86 20.41
N PRO A 63 -6.56 2.28 21.56
CA PRO A 63 -5.82 2.42 22.81
C PRO A 63 -4.54 1.56 22.87
N LEU A 64 -4.41 0.59 21.97
CA LEU A 64 -3.43 -0.51 22.06
C LEU A 64 -2.35 -0.42 20.98
N LEU A 65 -2.68 0.09 19.80
CA LEU A 65 -1.83 0.07 18.61
C LEU A 65 -1.54 1.49 18.12
N GLY A 66 -0.33 1.69 17.59
CA GLY A 66 -0.03 2.81 16.71
C GLY A 66 -0.41 2.48 15.26
N ALA A 67 -0.25 3.46 14.37
CA ALA A 67 -0.59 3.32 12.95
C ALA A 67 0.21 2.20 12.26
N VAL A 68 1.49 2.02 12.63
CA VAL A 68 2.32 0.95 12.05
C VAL A 68 1.86 -0.41 12.52
N GLU A 69 1.58 -0.59 13.82
CA GLU A 69 1.08 -1.86 14.34
C GLU A 69 -0.32 -2.19 13.80
N TYR A 70 -1.17 -1.18 13.65
CA TYR A 70 -2.48 -1.33 13.02
C TYR A 70 -2.36 -1.79 11.56
N MET A 71 -1.44 -1.19 10.79
CA MET A 71 -1.15 -1.64 9.42
C MET A 71 -0.65 -3.09 9.39
N GLN A 72 0.24 -3.48 10.31
CA GLN A 72 0.75 -4.84 10.40
C GLN A 72 -0.36 -5.85 10.68
N LYS A 73 -1.30 -5.49 11.55
CA LYS A 73 -2.42 -6.35 11.93
C LYS A 73 -3.46 -6.47 10.81
N HIS A 74 -3.84 -5.37 10.17
CA HIS A 74 -5.00 -5.31 9.27
C HIS A 74 -4.65 -5.28 7.77
N TYR A 75 -3.43 -4.86 7.42
CA TYR A 75 -2.95 -4.78 6.03
C TYR A 75 -1.56 -5.42 5.83
N PRO A 76 -1.34 -6.68 6.25
CA PRO A 76 -0.04 -7.34 6.10
C PRO A 76 0.42 -7.39 4.63
N SER A 77 -0.50 -7.54 3.67
CA SER A 77 -0.19 -7.53 2.24
C SER A 77 0.32 -6.17 1.74
N ALA A 78 -0.17 -5.07 2.31
CA ALA A 78 0.35 -3.74 1.98
C ALA A 78 1.80 -3.61 2.44
N ILE A 79 2.12 -4.15 3.61
CA ILE A 79 3.50 -4.16 4.12
C ILE A 79 4.40 -4.98 3.22
N SER A 80 3.97 -6.18 2.80
CA SER A 80 4.72 -6.99 1.84
C SER A 80 5.06 -6.21 0.57
N LEU A 81 4.12 -5.42 0.03
CA LEU A 81 4.40 -4.57 -1.12
C LEU A 81 5.34 -3.41 -0.80
N ILE A 82 5.09 -2.69 0.30
CA ILE A 82 5.91 -1.55 0.73
C ILE A 82 7.35 -1.99 1.00
N ASP A 83 7.55 -3.20 1.52
CA ASP A 83 8.88 -3.71 1.82
C ASP A 83 9.70 -4.05 0.57
N LEU A 84 9.04 -4.30 -0.56
CA LEU A 84 9.69 -4.42 -1.87
C LEU A 84 10.11 -3.06 -2.46
N ILE A 85 9.50 -1.96 -2.01
CA ILE A 85 9.89 -0.61 -2.41
C ILE A 85 11.17 -0.21 -1.65
N PRO A 86 12.24 0.27 -2.32
CA PRO A 86 13.44 0.77 -1.65
C PRO A 86 13.11 1.87 -0.62
N LYS A 87 13.74 1.83 0.56
CA LYS A 87 13.39 2.71 1.70
C LYS A 87 13.42 4.20 1.35
N GLU A 88 14.40 4.61 0.55
CA GLU A 88 14.59 5.98 0.07
C GLU A 88 13.51 6.45 -0.92
N LYS A 89 12.77 5.51 -1.52
CA LYS A 89 11.66 5.79 -2.44
C LYS A 89 10.29 5.77 -1.75
N ARG A 90 10.18 5.19 -0.54
CA ARG A 90 8.94 5.16 0.24
C ARG A 90 8.61 6.59 0.68
N LYS A 91 7.50 7.14 0.19
CA LYS A 91 7.02 8.47 0.57
C LYS A 91 5.63 8.33 1.19
N PHE A 92 5.51 8.75 2.45
CA PHE A 92 4.25 8.73 3.19
C PHE A 92 3.70 10.14 3.32
N ILE A 93 2.39 10.30 3.14
CA ILE A 93 1.65 11.55 3.33
C ILE A 93 0.43 11.34 4.21
N HIS A 94 -0.13 12.43 4.69
CA HIS A 94 -1.27 12.51 5.59
C HIS A 94 -2.00 13.83 5.38
#